data_AF-A0A928IJK2-F1
#
_entry.id   AF-A0A928IJK2-F1
#
_cell.length_a   1.000
_cell.length_b   1.000
_cell.length_c   1.000
_cell.angle_alpha   90.00
_cell.angle_beta   90.00
_cell.angle_gamma   90.00
#
_symmetry.space_group_name_H-M   'P 1'
#
loop_
_entity.id
_entity.type
_entity.pdbx_description
1 polymer ?
#
loop_
_entity_poly.entity_id
_entity_poly.type
_entity_poly.pdbx_seq_one_letter_code
_entity_poly.pdbx_strand_id
1 'polypeptide(L)'
;MLKKISAVILCIFLLLCLLACENNAVIPQGGTDISQPETQPDKPLPTMDVFHTENIVRITFFGYYGEGTPVEVPSENMEEIIAWLDSFTLEEEILEDVVPGNNTWCVEIEYSDGAFVKQGLSSIKVGDTGYYLDYDQPPECFKKLISQSILEI
;
A
#
# COMPACT_ATOMS: atom_id res chain seq x y z
N MET A 1 -11.13 -1.05 -41.65
CA MET A 1 -12.06 -1.95 -40.92
C MET A 1 -11.24 -2.80 -39.95
N LEU A 2 -11.03 -2.29 -38.73
CA LEU A 2 -10.33 -3.01 -37.69
C LEU A 2 -11.36 -3.59 -36.72
N LYS A 3 -11.23 -4.89 -36.48
CA LYS A 3 -12.23 -5.77 -35.86
C LYS A 3 -12.56 -5.32 -34.45
N LYS A 4 -13.86 -5.35 -34.14
CA LYS A 4 -14.43 -5.29 -32.80
C LYS A 4 -13.67 -6.26 -31.89
N ILE A 5 -12.78 -5.74 -31.05
CA ILE A 5 -12.21 -6.50 -29.94
C ILE A 5 -13.39 -6.69 -28.99
N SER A 6 -13.87 -7.94 -28.94
CA SER A 6 -15.02 -8.34 -28.16
C SER A 6 -14.78 -7.98 -26.70
N ALA A 7 -15.72 -7.28 -26.06
CA ALA A 7 -15.66 -6.88 -24.65
C ALA A 7 -15.29 -8.03 -23.69
N VAL A 8 -15.52 -9.27 -24.14
CA VAL A 8 -15.11 -10.52 -23.48
C VAL A 8 -13.60 -10.63 -23.25
N ILE A 9 -12.76 -10.15 -24.18
CA ILE A 9 -11.28 -10.22 -24.04
C ILE A 9 -10.78 -9.19 -23.02
N LEU A 10 -11.43 -8.02 -22.94
CA LEU A 10 -11.13 -6.99 -21.95
C LEU A 10 -11.54 -7.45 -20.54
N CYS A 11 -12.69 -8.13 -20.41
CA CYS A 11 -13.13 -8.71 -19.14
C CYS A 11 -12.22 -9.84 -18.66
N ILE A 12 -11.66 -10.66 -19.55
CA ILE A 12 -10.73 -11.74 -19.16
C ILE A 12 -9.40 -11.17 -18.66
N PHE A 13 -8.90 -10.08 -19.25
CA PHE A 13 -7.71 -9.39 -18.74
C PHE A 13 -7.96 -8.73 -17.37
N LEU A 14 -9.15 -8.14 -17.17
CA LEU A 14 -9.57 -7.63 -15.86
C LEU A 14 -9.74 -8.74 -14.81
N LEU A 15 -10.23 -9.92 -15.19
CA LEU A 15 -10.33 -11.08 -14.29
C LEU A 15 -8.95 -11.65 -13.93
N LEU A 16 -8.00 -11.64 -14.86
CA LEU A 16 -6.62 -12.07 -14.60
C LEU A 16 -5.87 -11.09 -13.67
N CYS A 17 -6.20 -9.80 -13.70
CA CYS A 17 -5.72 -8.85 -12.69
C CYS A 17 -6.37 -9.08 -11.31
N LEU A 18 -7.64 -9.46 -11.25
CA LEU A 18 -8.32 -9.80 -9.99
C LEU A 18 -7.71 -11.02 -9.30
N LEU A 19 -7.33 -12.04 -10.07
CA LEU A 19 -6.68 -13.27 -9.56
C LEU A 19 -5.22 -13.11 -9.12
N ALA A 20 -4.57 -11.97 -9.42
CA ALA A 20 -3.22 -11.69 -8.90
C ALA A 20 -3.24 -11.13 -7.47
N CYS A 21 -4.41 -10.73 -6.96
CA CYS A 21 -4.59 -10.27 -5.58
C CYS A 21 -5.27 -11.33 -4.67
N GLU A 22 -5.93 -12.34 -5.24
CA GLU A 22 -6.63 -13.38 -4.49
C GLU A 22 -5.97 -14.75 -4.70
N ASN A 23 -5.11 -15.19 -3.79
CA ASN A 23 -4.84 -16.61 -3.57
C ASN A 23 -4.32 -16.84 -2.15
N ASN A 24 -5.25 -17.21 -1.26
CA ASN A 24 -5.19 -18.43 -0.43
C ASN A 24 -6.10 -18.30 0.80
N ALA A 25 -7.41 -18.23 0.57
CA ALA A 25 -8.38 -18.54 1.62
C ALA A 25 -8.59 -20.07 1.62
N VAL A 26 -7.81 -20.79 2.43
CA VAL A 26 -8.18 -22.15 2.84
C VAL A 26 -9.26 -21.99 3.90
N ILE A 27 -10.43 -22.59 3.68
CA ILE A 27 -11.52 -22.65 4.65
C ILE A 27 -11.26 -23.82 5.61
N PRO A 28 -11.07 -23.62 6.93
CA PRO A 28 -11.30 -24.66 7.91
C PRO A 28 -12.70 -24.48 8.50
N GLN A 29 -13.53 -25.49 8.34
CA GLN A 29 -14.73 -25.66 9.15
C GLN A 29 -14.35 -26.18 10.54
N GLY A 30 -14.87 -25.56 11.60
CA GLY A 30 -15.09 -26.26 12.86
C GLY A 30 -14.90 -25.45 14.14
N GLY A 31 -15.97 -25.37 14.92
CA GLY A 31 -15.91 -25.50 16.38
C GLY A 31 -15.74 -24.21 17.20
N THR A 32 -16.85 -23.78 17.81
CA THR A 32 -16.92 -22.88 18.99
C THR A 32 -15.90 -23.23 20.08
N ASP A 33 -15.15 -22.23 20.53
CA ASP A 33 -15.05 -21.92 21.96
C ASP A 33 -14.79 -20.42 22.17
N ILE A 34 -15.53 -19.83 23.11
CA ILE A 34 -15.50 -18.41 23.44
C ILE A 34 -14.57 -18.32 24.66
N SER A 35 -13.32 -17.95 24.44
CA SER A 35 -12.41 -17.57 25.53
C SER A 35 -11.62 -16.35 25.07
N GLN A 36 -11.52 -15.37 25.97
CA GLN A 36 -10.92 -14.05 25.81
C GLN A 36 -9.68 -14.03 24.91
N PRO A 37 -9.43 -12.96 24.12
CA PRO A 37 -8.13 -12.79 23.52
C PRO A 37 -7.11 -12.59 24.65
N GLU A 38 -6.38 -13.65 24.95
CA GLU A 38 -5.16 -13.60 25.73
C GLU A 38 -4.23 -12.66 24.98
N THR A 39 -3.82 -11.57 25.64
CA THR A 39 -2.83 -10.64 25.12
C THR A 39 -1.56 -11.46 24.86
N GLN A 40 -1.28 -11.75 23.59
CA GLN A 40 -0.06 -12.45 23.20
C GLN A 40 1.14 -11.68 23.75
N PRO A 41 2.15 -12.37 24.31
CA PRO A 41 3.36 -11.71 24.76
C PRO A 41 4.00 -10.99 23.57
N ASP A 42 4.42 -9.74 23.76
CA ASP A 42 5.10 -8.86 22.78
C ASP A 42 6.04 -9.68 21.87
N LYS A 43 5.52 -10.12 20.73
CA LYS A 43 6.35 -10.71 19.69
C LYS A 43 7.14 -9.52 19.13
N PRO A 44 8.48 -9.55 19.19
CA PRO A 44 9.27 -8.44 18.67
C PRO A 44 8.93 -8.24 17.20
N LEU A 45 8.56 -7.01 16.84
CA LEU A 45 8.29 -6.63 15.46
C LEU A 45 9.54 -6.85 14.62
N PRO A 46 9.39 -7.22 13.33
CA PRO A 46 10.50 -7.25 12.42
C PRO A 46 11.18 -5.87 12.39
N THR A 47 12.49 -5.82 12.60
CA THR A 47 13.27 -4.62 12.31
C THR A 47 13.56 -4.61 10.81
N MET A 48 12.75 -3.88 10.06
CA MET A 48 12.97 -3.66 8.62
C MET A 48 12.67 -2.21 8.27
N ASP A 49 13.40 -1.70 7.27
CA ASP A 49 13.06 -0.44 6.64
C ASP A 49 11.79 -0.66 5.81
N VAL A 50 10.73 0.09 6.12
CA VAL A 50 9.45 -0.01 5.38
C VAL A 50 9.64 0.47 3.95
N PHE A 51 10.43 1.53 3.76
CA PHE A 51 10.84 2.06 2.48
C PHE A 51 12.36 2.14 2.42
N HIS A 52 12.96 1.64 1.35
CA HIS A 52 14.35 1.95 1.06
C HIS A 52 14.40 3.38 0.52
N THR A 53 15.12 4.28 1.21
CA THR A 53 15.15 5.72 0.87
C THR A 53 16.36 6.10 0.02
N GLU A 54 17.30 5.17 -0.17
CA GLU A 54 18.46 5.35 -1.03
C GLU A 54 18.12 5.16 -2.52
N ASN A 55 18.81 5.92 -3.39
CA ASN A 55 18.77 5.76 -4.85
C ASN A 55 17.37 5.89 -5.49
N ILE A 56 16.42 6.54 -4.81
CA ILE A 56 15.11 6.87 -5.35
C ILE A 56 15.27 7.87 -6.50
N VAL A 57 14.63 7.60 -7.64
CA VAL A 57 14.61 8.50 -8.80
C VAL A 57 13.23 9.09 -9.09
N ARG A 58 12.14 8.44 -8.65
CA ARG A 58 10.78 8.94 -8.81
C ARG A 58 9.89 8.45 -7.66
N ILE A 59 9.01 9.32 -7.20
CA ILE A 59 7.94 9.00 -6.25
C ILE A 59 6.62 9.46 -6.85
N THR A 60 5.62 8.57 -6.84
CA THR A 60 4.27 8.85 -7.31
C THR A 60 3.26 8.43 -6.25
N PHE A 61 2.37 9.34 -5.86
CA PHE A 61 1.24 9.04 -4.98
C PHE A 61 -0.03 8.79 -5.78
N PHE A 62 -0.86 7.86 -5.30
CA PHE A 62 -2.17 7.58 -5.90
C PHE A 62 -3.17 7.16 -4.83
N GLY A 63 -4.44 7.52 -5.04
CA GLY A 63 -5.53 7.12 -4.18
C GLY A 63 -5.78 5.61 -4.21
N TYR A 64 -6.38 5.08 -3.16
CA TYR A 64 -6.80 3.68 -3.11
C TYR A 64 -7.74 3.32 -4.28
N TYR A 65 -7.65 2.08 -4.77
CA TYR A 65 -8.30 1.57 -6.00
C TYR A 65 -7.80 2.11 -7.34
N GLY A 66 -6.76 2.94 -7.36
CA GLY A 66 -6.36 3.63 -8.59
C GLY A 66 -7.40 4.66 -9.05
N GLU A 67 -8.27 5.07 -8.14
CA GLU A 67 -9.15 6.22 -8.32
C GLU A 67 -8.34 7.50 -8.07
N GLY A 68 -8.53 8.49 -8.94
CA GLY A 68 -7.78 9.75 -8.93
C GLY A 68 -6.56 9.76 -9.85
N THR A 69 -6.12 10.97 -10.19
CA THR A 69 -4.92 11.19 -11.01
C THR A 69 -3.67 10.89 -10.18
N PRO A 70 -2.77 9.99 -10.63
CA PRO A 70 -1.48 9.80 -9.99
C PRO A 70 -0.71 11.13 -9.92
N VAL A 71 -0.16 11.44 -8.74
CA VAL A 71 0.58 12.68 -8.49
C VAL A 71 2.05 12.35 -8.33
N GLU A 72 2.84 12.70 -9.34
CA GLU A 72 4.29 12.64 -9.24
C GLU A 72 4.80 13.73 -8.28
N VAL A 73 5.72 13.36 -7.41
CA VAL A 73 6.37 14.29 -6.48
C VAL A 73 7.33 15.19 -7.27
N PRO A 74 7.14 16.52 -7.25
CA PRO A 74 8.06 17.45 -7.87
C PRO A 74 9.46 17.39 -7.23
N SER A 75 10.51 17.63 -8.02
CA SER A 75 11.90 17.58 -7.58
C SER A 75 12.19 18.42 -6.32
N GLU A 76 11.53 19.57 -6.19
CA GLU A 76 11.66 20.49 -5.07
C GLU A 76 11.10 19.94 -3.75
N ASN A 77 10.21 18.94 -3.81
CA ASN A 77 9.59 18.31 -2.65
C ASN A 77 10.21 16.93 -2.33
N MET A 78 11.09 16.41 -3.20
CA MET A 78 11.63 15.04 -3.07
C MET A 78 12.36 14.81 -1.76
N GLU A 79 13.21 15.74 -1.32
CA GLU A 79 13.99 15.59 -0.09
C GLU A 79 13.08 15.47 1.15
N GLU A 80 12.05 16.32 1.25
CA GLU A 80 11.10 16.33 2.35
C GLU A 80 10.24 15.05 2.35
N ILE A 81 9.83 14.58 1.18
CA ILE A 81 9.06 13.33 1.05
C ILE A 81 9.92 12.11 1.37
N ILE A 82 11.18 12.07 0.94
CA ILE A 82 12.12 10.97 1.27
C ILE A 82 12.35 10.90 2.78
N ALA A 83 12.60 12.05 3.42
CA ALA A 83 12.77 12.11 4.88
C ALA A 83 11.51 11.63 5.61
N TRP A 84 10.32 11.95 5.09
CA TRP A 84 9.08 11.43 5.65
C TRP A 84 8.94 9.92 5.45
N LEU A 85 9.25 9.37 4.26
CA LEU A 85 9.24 7.92 4.01
C LEU A 85 10.23 7.17 4.90
N ASP A 86 11.36 7.78 5.25
CA ASP A 86 12.37 7.23 6.17
C ASP A 86 11.84 7.07 7.61
N SER A 87 10.81 7.83 7.99
CA SER A 87 10.22 7.77 9.33
C SER A 87 9.30 6.57 9.55
N PHE A 88 8.97 5.82 8.50
CA PHE A 88 7.98 4.75 8.58
C PHE A 88 8.53 3.53 9.32
N THR A 89 7.78 3.10 10.31
CA THR A 89 8.09 1.90 11.10
C THR A 89 6.88 0.97 11.19
N LEU A 90 7.14 -0.29 11.54
CA LEU A 90 6.07 -1.23 11.85
C LEU A 90 5.55 -0.93 13.28
N GLU A 91 4.24 -0.91 13.47
CA GLU A 91 3.61 -0.67 14.79
C GLU A 91 2.99 -1.95 15.37
N GLU A 92 1.82 -2.37 14.89
CA GLU A 92 1.12 -3.55 15.44
C GLU A 92 0.78 -4.57 14.35
N GLU A 93 0.85 -5.86 14.70
CA GLU A 93 0.43 -6.97 13.83
C GLU A 93 -1.09 -6.96 13.67
N ILE A 94 -1.57 -7.13 12.44
CA ILE A 94 -3.01 -7.14 12.13
C ILE A 94 -3.55 -8.54 12.41
N LEU A 95 -4.29 -8.70 13.52
CA LEU A 95 -4.59 -10.02 14.10
C LEU A 95 -5.78 -10.80 13.48
N GLU A 96 -6.80 -10.17 12.85
CA GLU A 96 -7.89 -10.88 12.12
C GLU A 96 -8.89 -9.88 11.51
N ASP A 97 -9.47 -10.19 10.33
CA ASP A 97 -10.68 -9.65 9.64
C ASP A 97 -10.97 -8.13 9.62
N VAL A 98 -10.14 -7.30 10.25
CA VAL A 98 -10.16 -5.87 10.07
C VAL A 98 -9.64 -5.64 8.66
N VAL A 99 -10.54 -5.28 7.74
CA VAL A 99 -10.17 -4.73 6.44
C VAL A 99 -9.08 -3.71 6.74
N PRO A 100 -7.81 -3.95 6.34
CA PRO A 100 -6.71 -3.07 6.69
C PRO A 100 -7.17 -1.68 6.31
N GLY A 101 -7.17 -0.76 7.29
CA GLY A 101 -7.80 0.56 7.14
C GLY A 101 -7.50 1.05 5.73
N ASN A 102 -8.54 1.15 4.90
CA ASN A 102 -8.40 1.29 3.45
C ASN A 102 -7.26 2.29 3.17
N ASN A 103 -6.13 1.80 2.65
CA ASN A 103 -4.94 2.63 2.46
C ASN A 103 -5.32 3.80 1.57
N THR A 104 -5.71 4.93 2.16
CA THR A 104 -6.34 6.03 1.42
C THR A 104 -5.41 6.53 0.33
N TRP A 105 -4.11 6.43 0.61
CA TRP A 105 -3.02 6.70 -0.28
C TRP A 105 -2.06 5.53 -0.34
N CYS A 106 -1.52 5.34 -1.52
CA CYS A 106 -0.42 4.44 -1.81
C CYS A 106 0.70 5.24 -2.49
N VAL A 107 1.91 4.71 -2.40
CA VAL A 107 3.12 5.25 -3.01
C VAL A 107 3.70 4.25 -3.99
N GLU A 108 4.21 4.76 -5.10
CA GLU A 108 5.04 4.03 -6.05
C GLU A 108 6.41 4.70 -6.09
N ILE A 109 7.45 3.91 -5.88
CA ILE A 109 8.83 4.36 -5.80
C ILE A 109 9.61 3.65 -6.91
N GLU A 110 10.24 4.44 -7.78
CA GLU A 110 11.20 3.98 -8.79
C GLU A 110 12.61 4.18 -8.25
N TYR A 111 13.43 3.14 -8.32
CA TYR A 111 14.83 3.15 -7.92
C TYR A 111 15.75 3.24 -9.14
N SER A 112 16.99 3.70 -8.92
CA SER A 112 17.97 3.89 -9.99
C SER A 112 18.40 2.61 -10.72
N ASP A 113 18.19 1.45 -10.10
CA ASP A 113 18.41 0.12 -10.70
C ASP A 113 17.22 -0.35 -11.56
N GLY A 114 16.15 0.45 -11.65
CA GLY A 114 14.93 0.15 -12.37
C GLY A 114 13.94 -0.73 -11.58
N ALA A 115 14.20 -0.99 -10.29
CA ALA A 115 13.22 -1.60 -9.42
C ALA A 115 12.06 -0.64 -9.12
N PHE A 116 10.88 -1.20 -8.90
CA PHE A 116 9.69 -0.45 -8.49
C PHE A 116 9.05 -1.11 -7.28
N VAL A 117 8.64 -0.30 -6.31
CA VAL A 117 7.83 -0.74 -5.16
C VAL A 117 6.52 0.02 -5.18
N LYS A 118 5.42 -0.68 -4.97
CA LYS A 118 4.07 -0.11 -4.85
C LYS A 118 3.49 -0.54 -3.51
N GLN A 119 3.23 0.41 -2.62
CA GLN A 119 2.94 0.12 -1.22
C GLN A 119 1.90 1.08 -0.65
N GLY A 120 1.06 0.60 0.27
CA GLY A 120 0.14 1.45 1.02
C GLY A 120 0.83 2.23 2.13
N LEU A 121 0.30 3.41 2.47
CA LEU A 121 0.89 4.27 3.52
C LEU A 121 0.32 4.03 4.93
N SER A 122 -0.67 3.16 5.11
CA SER A 122 -1.19 2.83 6.47
C SER A 122 -0.98 1.38 6.88
N SER A 123 -0.63 0.49 5.95
CA SER A 123 -0.35 -0.91 6.25
C SER A 123 0.53 -1.57 5.20
N ILE A 124 1.27 -2.60 5.62
CA ILE A 124 2.12 -3.44 4.78
C ILE A 124 1.95 -4.93 5.11
N LYS A 125 2.23 -5.81 4.15
CA LYS A 125 2.40 -7.25 4.39
C LYS A 125 3.88 -7.59 4.36
N VAL A 126 4.34 -8.28 5.41
CA VAL A 126 5.70 -8.83 5.50
C VAL A 126 5.55 -10.35 5.56
N GLY A 127 5.82 -11.02 4.44
CA GLY A 127 5.41 -12.41 4.26
C GLY A 127 3.87 -12.53 4.27
N ASP A 128 3.34 -13.42 5.10
CA ASP A 128 1.89 -13.65 5.24
C ASP A 128 1.25 -12.77 6.33
N THR A 129 2.05 -11.99 7.05
CA THR A 129 1.59 -11.18 8.20
C THR A 129 1.40 -9.72 7.81
N GLY A 130 0.24 -9.15 8.12
CA GLY A 130 -0.04 -7.73 7.96
C GLY A 130 0.39 -6.91 9.17
N TYR A 131 0.87 -5.70 8.94
CA TYR A 131 1.27 -4.74 9.97
C TYR A 131 0.70 -3.36 9.67
N TYR A 132 0.29 -2.63 10.70
CA TYR A 132 0.07 -1.18 10.59
C TYR A 132 1.42 -0.45 10.55
N LEU A 133 1.40 0.72 9.92
CA LEU A 133 2.55 1.60 9.81
C LEU A 133 2.38 2.80 10.74
N ASP A 134 3.40 3.06 11.55
CA ASP A 134 3.56 4.33 12.27
C ASP A 134 4.56 5.21 11.53
N TYR A 135 4.37 6.52 11.59
CA TYR A 135 5.16 7.51 10.85
C TYR A 135 5.02 8.90 11.44
N ASP A 136 6.03 9.75 11.20
CA ASP A 136 5.97 11.15 11.58
C ASP A 136 4.88 11.91 10.81
N GLN A 137 4.46 13.05 11.35
CA GLN A 137 3.44 13.90 10.71
C GLN A 137 3.74 14.15 9.22
N PRO A 138 2.77 13.91 8.31
CA PRO A 138 3.00 14.10 6.88
C PRO A 138 3.40 15.54 6.58
N PRO A 139 4.37 15.75 5.67
CA PRO A 139 4.84 17.09 5.32
C PRO A 139 3.74 17.91 4.63
N GLU A 140 3.87 19.23 4.70
CA GLU A 140 2.88 20.14 4.10
C GLU A 140 2.84 20.01 2.57
N CYS A 141 3.98 19.67 1.94
CA CYS A 141 4.02 19.40 0.50
C CYS A 141 3.16 18.18 0.13
N PHE A 142 3.19 17.10 0.91
CA PHE A 142 2.32 15.93 0.71
C PHE A 142 0.85 16.32 0.77
N LYS A 143 0.42 17.05 1.82
CA LYS A 143 -0.98 17.49 1.98
C LYS A 143 -1.45 18.32 0.78
N LYS A 144 -0.61 19.21 0.26
CA LYS A 144 -0.90 20.02 -0.93
C LYS A 144 -1.04 19.16 -2.19
N LEU A 145 -0.11 18.22 -2.41
CA LEU A 145 -0.12 17.31 -3.57
C LEU A 145 -1.43 16.50 -3.59
N ILE A 146 -1.80 15.89 -2.47
CA ILE A 146 -3.01 15.05 -2.41
C ILE A 146 -4.31 15.86 -2.45
N SER A 147 -4.30 17.09 -1.93
CA SER A 147 -5.48 17.98 -2.00
C SER A 147 -5.78 18.39 -3.45
N GLN A 148 -4.74 18.58 -4.27
CA GLN A 148 -4.91 18.91 -5.69
C GLN A 148 -5.52 17.74 -6.46
N SER A 149 -5.09 16.50 -6.19
CA SER A 149 -5.67 15.32 -6.85
C SER A 149 -7.14 15.05 -6.50
N ILE A 150 -7.60 15.42 -5.29
CA ILE A 150 -9.00 15.24 -4.89
C ILE A 150 -9.93 16.27 -5.57
N LEU A 151 -9.40 17.47 -5.88
CA LEU A 151 -10.17 18.56 -6.48
C LEU A 151 -10.36 18.42 -8.00
N GLU A 152 -9.67 17.47 -8.64
CA GLU A 152 -9.80 17.17 -10.07
C GLU A 152 -10.84 16.08 -10.39
N ILE A 153 -11.55 15.56 -9.37
CA ILE A 153 -12.68 14.61 -9.47
C ILE A 153 -14.01 15.35 -9.37
#